data_AF-A0A976LRQ0-F1
#
_entry.id   AF-A0A976LRQ0-F1
#
_cell.length_a   1.000
_cell.length_b   1.000
_cell.length_c   1.000
_cell.angle_alpha   90.00
_cell.angle_beta   90.00
_cell.angle_gamma   90.00
#
_symmetry.space_group_name_H-M   'P 1'
#
loop_
_entity.id
_entity.type
_entity.pdbx_description
1 polymer ?
#
loop_
_entity_poly.entity_id
_entity_poly.type
_entity_poly.pdbx_seq_one_letter_code
_entity_poly.pdbx_strand_id
1 'polypeptide(L)'
;MQYSKRIKLMHALCLTDTLSMDEARLNADLNDYDALAAADYLSCYITFRAIQAAERSPQAERADNFDMLSVYQAYALLVYAFLTMPLAQEDIAPDLQAAQITIAKTLFAGLTDGELIEIVEAGVCKFQLIGDATAEHWSEFRENLDKLTVAFVIAGTDEDSPHDKAEILPLFGQLLSQLCEAFDNI
;
A
#
# COMPACT_ATOMS: atom_id res chain seq x y z
N MET A 1 -21.44 -4.68 -6.60
CA MET A 1 -20.31 -5.64 -6.56
C MET A 1 -19.80 -5.70 -5.13
N GLN A 2 -19.52 -6.90 -4.58
CA GLN A 2 -18.86 -7.06 -3.28
C GLN A 2 -17.47 -6.40 -3.31
N TYR A 3 -17.04 -5.81 -2.20
CA TYR A 3 -15.76 -5.12 -2.11
C TYR A 3 -14.59 -6.10 -2.26
N SER A 4 -14.70 -7.32 -1.71
CA SER A 4 -13.71 -8.39 -1.94
C SER A 4 -13.49 -8.69 -3.42
N LYS A 5 -14.55 -8.68 -4.24
CA LYS A 5 -14.45 -8.84 -5.70
C LYS A 5 -13.79 -7.63 -6.36
N ARG A 6 -14.06 -6.41 -5.87
CA ARG A 6 -13.39 -5.19 -6.38
C ARG A 6 -11.89 -5.26 -6.14
N ILE A 7 -11.44 -5.58 -4.93
CA ILE A 7 -10.01 -5.69 -4.62
C ILE A 7 -9.32 -6.77 -5.45
N LYS A 8 -9.95 -7.94 -5.63
CA LYS A 8 -9.39 -9.01 -6.47
C LYS A 8 -9.27 -8.59 -7.94
N LEU A 9 -10.28 -7.90 -8.48
CA LEU A 9 -10.23 -7.34 -9.83
C LEU A 9 -9.14 -6.28 -9.94
N MET A 10 -9.04 -5.38 -8.96
CA MET A 10 -8.02 -4.33 -8.93
C MET A 10 -6.61 -4.92 -8.92
N HIS A 11 -6.38 -5.98 -8.13
CA HIS A 11 -5.12 -6.72 -8.14
C HIS A 11 -4.82 -7.28 -9.53
N ALA A 12 -5.76 -7.98 -10.17
CA ALA A 12 -5.55 -8.51 -11.52
C ALA A 12 -5.22 -7.41 -12.55
N LEU A 13 -5.90 -6.26 -12.47
CA LEU A 13 -5.64 -5.12 -13.34
C LEU A 13 -4.25 -4.51 -13.10
N CYS A 14 -3.84 -4.32 -11.85
CA CYS A 14 -2.51 -3.81 -11.51
C CYS A 14 -1.40 -4.80 -11.89
N LEU A 15 -1.64 -6.11 -11.75
CA LEU A 15 -0.69 -7.13 -12.16
C LEU A 15 -0.46 -7.10 -13.68
N THR A 16 -1.52 -6.85 -14.45
CA THR A 16 -1.43 -6.62 -15.91
C THR A 16 -0.54 -5.42 -16.26
N ASP A 17 -0.60 -4.34 -15.47
CA ASP A 17 0.25 -3.16 -15.69
C ASP A 17 1.75 -3.47 -15.47
N THR A 18 2.06 -4.47 -14.63
CA THR A 18 3.44 -4.82 -14.23
C THR A 18 4.06 -5.95 -15.06
N LEU A 19 3.25 -6.81 -15.68
CA LEU A 19 3.73 -7.89 -16.51
C LEU A 19 4.06 -7.38 -17.92
N SER A 20 5.23 -7.74 -18.43
CA SER A 20 5.50 -7.61 -19.87
C SER A 20 4.56 -8.56 -20.63
N MET A 21 4.13 -8.20 -21.85
CA MET A 21 3.12 -8.94 -22.62
C MET A 21 3.44 -10.44 -22.87
N ASP A 22 4.66 -10.90 -22.57
CA ASP A 22 5.13 -12.28 -22.75
C ASP A 22 5.07 -13.14 -21.47
N GLU A 23 4.83 -12.57 -20.28
CA GLU A 23 4.83 -13.33 -19.02
C GLU A 23 3.41 -13.52 -18.46
N ALA A 24 2.94 -14.77 -18.53
CA ALA A 24 1.74 -15.34 -17.91
C ALA A 24 0.36 -14.80 -18.37
N ARG A 25 -0.46 -15.72 -18.90
CA ARG A 25 -1.91 -15.52 -18.95
C ARG A 25 -2.41 -15.35 -17.52
N LEU A 26 -2.75 -14.11 -17.16
CA LEU A 26 -3.49 -13.83 -15.94
C LEU A 26 -4.72 -14.72 -15.87
N ASN A 27 -4.95 -15.31 -14.70
CA ASN A 27 -6.12 -16.11 -14.50
C ASN A 27 -7.34 -15.19 -14.51
N ALA A 28 -8.28 -15.43 -15.44
CA ALA A 28 -9.47 -14.59 -15.56
C ALA A 28 -10.50 -14.87 -14.46
N ASP A 29 -10.34 -15.98 -13.70
CA ASP A 29 -11.24 -16.31 -12.61
C ASP A 29 -10.83 -15.60 -11.31
N LEU A 30 -11.64 -14.61 -10.90
CA LEU A 30 -11.45 -13.89 -9.63
C LEU A 30 -11.58 -14.81 -8.40
N ASN A 31 -12.16 -16.01 -8.52
CA ASN A 31 -12.23 -16.95 -7.41
C ASN A 31 -10.87 -17.52 -7.02
N ASP A 32 -9.90 -17.51 -7.93
CA ASP A 32 -8.54 -18.01 -7.69
C ASP A 32 -7.66 -16.98 -6.96
N TYR A 33 -8.17 -15.77 -6.74
CA TYR A 33 -7.51 -14.73 -5.96
C TYR A 33 -8.05 -14.70 -4.54
N ASP A 34 -7.17 -14.63 -3.56
CA ASP A 34 -7.52 -14.32 -2.16
C ASP A 34 -7.62 -12.80 -1.95
N ALA A 35 -8.60 -12.36 -1.15
CA ALA A 35 -8.85 -10.93 -0.94
C ALA A 35 -7.76 -10.26 -0.10
N LEU A 36 -7.21 -10.96 0.89
CA LEU A 36 -6.14 -10.44 1.74
C LEU A 36 -4.81 -10.44 0.98
N ALA A 37 -4.52 -11.49 0.22
CA ALA A 37 -3.35 -11.51 -0.67
C ALA A 37 -3.41 -10.40 -1.74
N ALA A 38 -4.61 -10.10 -2.25
CA ALA A 38 -4.81 -8.96 -3.13
C ALA A 38 -4.55 -7.63 -2.41
N ALA A 39 -4.97 -7.49 -1.15
CA ALA A 39 -4.66 -6.29 -0.35
C ALA A 39 -3.16 -6.16 -0.05
N ASP A 40 -2.45 -7.26 0.25
CA ASP A 40 -0.99 -7.27 0.42
C ASP A 40 -0.32 -6.73 -0.85
N TYR A 41 -0.64 -7.32 -2.02
CA TYR A 41 -0.09 -6.89 -3.30
C TYR A 41 -0.41 -5.41 -3.60
N LEU A 42 -1.66 -5.00 -3.46
CA LEU A 42 -2.08 -3.64 -3.77
C LEU A 42 -1.43 -2.62 -2.84
N SER A 43 -1.23 -2.95 -1.56
CA SER A 43 -0.51 -2.07 -0.63
C SER A 43 0.93 -1.84 -1.08
N CYS A 44 1.64 -2.90 -1.51
CA CYS A 44 2.98 -2.79 -2.08
C CYS A 44 2.98 -2.01 -3.40
N TYR A 45 2.04 -2.30 -4.31
CA TYR A 45 1.92 -1.62 -5.60
C TYR A 45 1.70 -0.11 -5.41
N ILE A 46 0.72 0.27 -4.59
CA ILE A 46 0.41 1.67 -4.30
C ILE A 46 1.62 2.37 -3.68
N THR A 47 2.27 1.73 -2.71
CA THR A 47 3.45 2.29 -2.04
C THR A 47 4.61 2.48 -3.02
N PHE A 48 4.89 1.49 -3.86
CA PHE A 48 5.92 1.61 -4.89
C PHE A 48 5.62 2.73 -5.88
N ARG A 49 4.37 2.84 -6.35
CA ARG A 49 3.96 3.94 -7.24
C ARG A 49 4.01 5.31 -6.55
N ALA A 50 3.70 5.36 -5.26
CA ALA A 50 3.83 6.58 -4.45
C ALA A 50 5.30 7.02 -4.32
N ILE A 51 6.22 6.08 -4.05
CA ILE A 51 7.67 6.33 -3.99
C ILE A 51 8.16 6.91 -5.33
N GLN A 52 7.74 6.29 -6.45
CA GLN A 52 8.08 6.78 -7.79
C GLN A 52 7.53 8.19 -8.07
N ALA A 53 6.26 8.43 -7.71
CA ALA A 53 5.61 9.73 -7.89
C ALA A 53 6.22 10.83 -6.99
N ALA A 54 6.76 10.45 -5.84
CA ALA A 54 7.51 11.32 -4.94
C ALA A 54 8.98 11.51 -5.36
N GLU A 55 9.40 10.91 -6.48
CA GLU A 55 10.77 10.95 -7.00
C GLU A 55 11.83 10.43 -5.99
N ARG A 56 11.43 9.50 -5.11
CA ARG A 56 12.31 8.89 -4.10
C ARG A 56 12.89 7.55 -4.57
N SER A 57 13.98 7.13 -3.93
CA SER A 57 14.69 5.88 -4.27
C SER A 57 15.00 5.06 -3.01
N PRO A 58 14.32 3.91 -2.79
CA PRO A 58 14.60 3.03 -1.66
C PRO A 58 16.04 2.52 -1.67
N GLN A 59 16.64 2.34 -2.85
CA GLN A 59 18.04 1.93 -2.96
C GLN A 59 19.00 3.03 -2.50
N ALA A 60 18.72 4.30 -2.83
CA ALA A 60 19.54 5.42 -2.36
C ALA A 60 19.37 5.60 -0.85
N GLU A 61 18.14 5.53 -0.35
CA GLU A 61 17.86 5.67 1.08
C GLU A 61 18.43 4.53 1.91
N ARG A 62 18.47 3.30 1.40
CA ARG A 62 19.22 2.21 2.07
C ARG A 62 20.66 2.61 2.39
N ALA A 63 21.31 3.40 1.53
CA ALA A 63 22.68 3.86 1.73
C ALA A 63 22.76 5.14 2.59
N ASP A 64 21.84 6.08 2.37
CA ASP A 64 21.94 7.45 2.88
C ASP A 64 21.05 7.75 4.10
N ASN A 65 19.88 7.10 4.20
CA ASN A 65 18.90 7.24 5.30
C ASN A 65 18.06 5.95 5.45
N PHE A 66 18.64 4.92 6.06
CA PHE A 66 18.02 3.59 6.15
C PHE A 66 16.66 3.60 6.88
N ASP A 67 16.47 4.47 7.88
CA ASP A 67 15.21 4.57 8.63
C ASP A 67 14.01 4.92 7.73
N MET A 68 14.24 5.61 6.61
CA MET A 68 13.18 5.96 5.67
C MET A 68 12.48 4.72 5.07
N LEU A 69 13.17 3.58 4.97
CA LEU A 69 12.55 2.32 4.54
C LEU A 69 11.47 1.87 5.53
N SER A 70 11.63 2.16 6.82
CA SER A 70 10.59 1.90 7.82
C SER A 70 9.39 2.85 7.70
N VAL A 71 9.58 4.07 7.18
CA VAL A 71 8.47 4.99 6.85
C VAL A 71 7.65 4.44 5.68
N TYR A 72 8.30 3.89 4.66
CA TYR A 72 7.62 3.21 3.55
C TYR A 72 6.86 1.97 4.02
N GLN A 73 7.45 1.19 4.93
CA GLN A 73 6.78 0.08 5.56
C GLN A 73 5.52 0.55 6.32
N ALA A 74 5.62 1.63 7.11
CA ALA A 74 4.48 2.20 7.82
C ALA A 74 3.38 2.68 6.86
N TYR A 75 3.77 3.35 5.76
CA TYR A 75 2.85 3.79 4.72
C TYR A 75 2.10 2.61 4.07
N ALA A 76 2.82 1.55 3.72
CA ALA A 76 2.22 0.35 3.16
C ALA A 76 1.24 -0.33 4.12
N LEU A 77 1.56 -0.37 5.42
CA LEU A 77 0.66 -0.88 6.45
C LEU A 77 -0.60 -0.03 6.61
N LEU A 78 -0.50 1.30 6.51
CA LEU A 78 -1.68 2.18 6.50
C LEU A 78 -2.56 1.91 5.28
N VAL A 79 -1.96 1.82 4.08
CA VAL A 79 -2.69 1.48 2.85
C VAL A 79 -3.37 0.11 2.99
N TYR A 80 -2.65 -0.90 3.49
CA TYR A 80 -3.22 -2.21 3.76
C TYR A 80 -4.39 -2.17 4.73
N ALA A 81 -4.29 -1.41 5.82
CA ALA A 81 -5.37 -1.26 6.79
C ALA A 81 -6.63 -0.67 6.15
N PHE A 82 -6.51 0.37 5.31
CA PHE A 82 -7.65 0.96 4.63
C PHE A 82 -8.21 0.07 3.50
N LEU A 83 -7.36 -0.69 2.81
CA LEU A 83 -7.82 -1.71 1.85
C LEU A 83 -8.55 -2.86 2.54
N THR A 84 -8.24 -3.20 3.78
CA THR A 84 -8.85 -4.36 4.46
C THR A 84 -10.02 -3.99 5.37
N MET A 85 -10.13 -2.73 5.81
CA MET A 85 -11.22 -2.30 6.69
C MET A 85 -12.63 -2.59 6.12
N PRO A 86 -12.93 -2.34 4.83
CA PRO A 86 -14.27 -2.64 4.30
C PRO A 86 -14.55 -4.16 4.18
N LEU A 87 -13.52 -5.00 4.14
CA LEU A 87 -13.67 -6.47 4.08
C LEU A 87 -14.28 -7.05 5.36
N ALA A 88 -14.21 -6.32 6.49
CA ALA A 88 -14.88 -6.72 7.72
C ALA A 88 -16.40 -6.82 7.56
N GLN A 89 -17.01 -6.08 6.63
CA GLN A 89 -18.44 -6.20 6.30
C GLN A 89 -18.78 -7.51 5.58
N GLU A 90 -17.77 -8.23 5.10
CA GLU A 90 -17.88 -9.53 4.43
C GLU A 90 -17.29 -10.66 5.29
N ASP A 91 -17.12 -10.44 6.60
CA ASP A 91 -16.55 -11.39 7.57
C ASP A 91 -15.12 -11.86 7.23
N ILE A 92 -14.36 -11.04 6.50
CA ILE A 92 -12.94 -11.30 6.17
C ILE A 92 -12.09 -10.39 7.05
N ALA A 93 -11.40 -10.99 8.03
CA ALA A 93 -10.54 -10.28 8.96
C ALA A 93 -9.07 -10.33 8.50
N PRO A 94 -8.35 -9.19 8.51
CA PRO A 94 -6.92 -9.16 8.16
C PRO A 94 -6.05 -9.75 9.27
N ASP A 95 -4.92 -10.35 8.87
CA ASP A 95 -3.82 -10.71 9.77
C ASP A 95 -2.67 -9.72 9.58
N LEU A 96 -2.65 -8.67 10.40
CA LEU A 96 -1.63 -7.62 10.32
C LEU A 96 -0.22 -8.17 10.61
N GLN A 97 -0.10 -9.22 11.44
CA GLN A 97 1.21 -9.79 11.78
C GLN A 97 1.82 -10.56 10.61
N ALA A 98 0.99 -11.26 9.83
CA ALA A 98 1.42 -11.87 8.59
C ALA A 98 1.68 -10.81 7.50
N ALA A 99 0.75 -9.85 7.35
CA ALA A 99 0.79 -8.83 6.32
C ALA A 99 2.07 -7.98 6.39
N GLN A 100 2.48 -7.52 7.57
CA GLN A 100 3.71 -6.71 7.72
C GLN A 100 4.96 -7.43 7.18
N ILE A 101 5.06 -8.75 7.36
CA ILE A 101 6.19 -9.55 6.91
C ILE A 101 6.12 -9.72 5.39
N THR A 102 4.94 -10.05 4.87
CA THR A 102 4.70 -10.18 3.42
C THR A 102 5.01 -8.88 2.69
N ILE A 103 4.47 -7.76 3.19
CA ILE A 103 4.66 -6.42 2.63
C ILE A 103 6.14 -6.03 2.62
N ALA A 104 6.85 -6.22 3.73
CA ALA A 104 8.27 -5.88 3.82
C ALA A 104 9.11 -6.70 2.83
N LYS A 105 8.86 -8.02 2.75
CA LYS A 105 9.58 -8.90 1.81
C LYS A 105 9.31 -8.54 0.35
N THR A 106 8.10 -8.10 0.04
CA THR A 106 7.72 -7.69 -1.32
C THR A 106 8.32 -6.33 -1.68
N LEU A 107 8.23 -5.33 -0.79
CA LEU A 107 8.74 -3.98 -1.06
C LEU A 107 10.26 -3.90 -1.09
N PHE A 108 10.94 -4.65 -0.20
CA PHE A 108 12.38 -4.55 0.00
C PHE A 108 13.12 -5.82 -0.40
N ALA A 109 12.72 -6.39 -1.54
CA ALA A 109 13.38 -7.55 -2.11
C ALA A 109 14.90 -7.29 -2.28
N GLY A 110 15.72 -8.18 -1.73
CA GLY A 110 17.19 -8.05 -1.76
C GLY A 110 17.83 -7.44 -0.52
N LEU A 111 17.05 -7.07 0.51
CA LEU A 111 17.56 -6.84 1.86
C LEU A 111 17.86 -8.17 2.58
N THR A 112 18.76 -8.12 3.55
CA THR A 112 19.01 -9.24 4.47
C THR A 112 17.88 -9.38 5.48
N ASP A 113 17.75 -10.57 6.09
CA ASP A 113 16.74 -10.79 7.13
C ASP A 113 16.90 -9.82 8.32
N GLY A 114 18.14 -9.45 8.68
CA GLY A 114 18.40 -8.49 9.75
C GLY A 114 17.87 -7.10 9.44
N GLU A 115 18.14 -6.60 8.22
CA GLU A 115 17.61 -5.32 7.74
C GLU A 115 16.08 -5.34 7.66
N LEU A 116 15.48 -6.44 7.20
CA LEU A 116 14.02 -6.59 7.14
C LEU A 116 13.39 -6.56 8.54
N ILE A 117 14.00 -7.20 9.54
CA ILE A 117 13.51 -7.17 10.92
C ILE A 117 13.49 -5.73 11.44
N GLU A 118 14.59 -4.98 11.27
CA GLU A 118 14.68 -3.59 11.72
C GLU A 118 13.61 -2.70 11.06
N ILE A 119 13.42 -2.83 9.75
CA ILE A 119 12.41 -2.09 8.99
C ILE A 119 10.99 -2.43 9.46
N VAL A 120 10.70 -3.72 9.69
CA VAL A 120 9.38 -4.16 10.17
C VAL A 120 9.11 -3.62 11.56
N GLU A 121 10.05 -3.77 12.50
CA GLU A 121 9.86 -3.30 13.89
C GLU A 121 9.68 -1.78 13.94
N ALA A 122 10.56 -1.02 13.28
CA ALA A 122 10.46 0.43 13.24
C ALA A 122 9.21 0.89 12.48
N GLY A 123 8.84 0.22 11.39
CA GLY A 123 7.68 0.56 10.57
C GLY A 123 6.36 0.33 11.30
N VAL A 124 6.26 -0.73 12.11
CA VAL A 124 5.09 -1.00 12.97
C VAL A 124 4.96 0.05 14.06
N CYS A 125 6.06 0.44 14.69
CA CYS A 125 6.06 1.53 15.67
C CYS A 125 5.55 2.83 15.03
N LYS A 126 6.04 3.19 13.83
CA LYS A 126 5.58 4.37 13.09
C LYS A 126 4.11 4.26 12.70
N PHE A 127 3.66 3.11 12.22
CA PHE A 127 2.23 2.83 11.93
C PHE A 127 1.35 3.06 13.16
N GLN A 128 1.74 2.54 14.33
CA GLN A 128 1.01 2.74 15.58
C GLN A 128 1.00 4.20 16.03
N LEU A 129 2.15 4.89 15.96
CA LEU A 129 2.25 6.31 16.27
C LEU A 129 1.29 7.14 15.42
N ILE A 130 1.22 6.86 14.12
CA ILE A 130 0.28 7.55 13.21
C ILE A 130 -1.16 7.18 13.55
N GLY A 131 -1.45 5.91 13.85
CA GLY A 131 -2.80 5.46 14.22
C GLY A 131 -3.33 6.10 15.51
N ASP A 132 -2.47 6.20 16.54
CA ASP A 132 -2.82 6.71 17.86
C ASP A 132 -2.77 8.24 17.95
N ALA A 133 -2.21 8.91 16.94
CA ALA A 133 -2.08 10.36 16.92
C ALA A 133 -3.45 11.06 16.90
N THR A 134 -3.66 11.93 17.89
CA THR A 134 -4.88 12.72 18.07
C THR A 134 -4.81 14.13 17.50
N ALA A 135 -3.62 14.56 17.05
CA ALA A 135 -3.47 15.86 16.42
C ALA A 135 -4.23 15.89 15.08
N GLU A 136 -4.86 17.03 14.79
CA GLU A 136 -5.79 17.21 13.66
C GLU A 136 -5.16 16.81 12.32
N HIS A 137 -3.93 17.26 12.04
CA HIS A 137 -3.22 16.93 10.80
C HIS A 137 -3.03 15.42 10.57
N TRP A 138 -2.84 14.63 11.64
CA TRP A 138 -2.76 13.17 11.52
C TRP A 138 -4.12 12.53 11.26
N SER A 139 -5.19 13.10 11.83
CA SER A 139 -6.55 12.67 11.51
C SER A 139 -6.90 12.94 10.05
N GLU A 140 -6.59 14.15 9.56
CA GLU A 140 -6.79 14.53 8.16
C GLU A 140 -5.96 13.67 7.22
N PHE A 141 -4.69 13.41 7.55
CA PHE A 141 -3.84 12.52 6.77
C PHE A 141 -4.45 11.13 6.62
N ARG A 142 -4.90 10.51 7.73
CA ARG A 142 -5.56 9.20 7.72
C ARG A 142 -6.86 9.21 6.91
N GLU A 143 -7.69 10.23 7.07
CA GLU A 143 -8.94 10.38 6.32
C GLU A 143 -8.68 10.55 4.81
N ASN A 144 -7.67 11.32 4.44
CA ASN A 144 -7.28 11.52 3.05
C ASN A 144 -6.76 10.22 2.44
N LEU A 145 -5.93 9.47 3.18
CA LEU A 145 -5.41 8.19 2.72
C LEU A 145 -6.53 7.15 2.55
N ASP A 146 -7.47 7.07 3.50
CA ASP A 146 -8.66 6.21 3.40
C ASP A 146 -9.47 6.52 2.14
N LYS A 147 -9.89 7.78 1.97
CA LYS A 147 -10.63 8.24 0.77
C LYS A 147 -9.89 7.89 -0.51
N LEU A 148 -8.57 8.06 -0.52
CA LEU A 148 -7.76 7.80 -1.69
C LEU A 148 -7.66 6.30 -2.02
N THR A 149 -7.54 5.42 -1.02
CA THR A 149 -7.59 3.97 -1.23
C THR A 149 -8.94 3.50 -1.77
N VAL A 150 -10.05 4.03 -1.25
CA VAL A 150 -11.39 3.74 -1.75
C VAL A 150 -11.57 4.26 -3.18
N ALA A 151 -11.16 5.51 -3.44
CA ALA A 151 -11.22 6.11 -4.77
C ALA A 151 -10.41 5.30 -5.79
N PHE A 152 -9.22 4.83 -5.42
CA PHE A 152 -8.38 4.00 -6.29
C PHE A 152 -9.06 2.68 -6.68
N VAL A 153 -9.65 1.97 -5.70
CA VAL A 153 -10.37 0.72 -5.96
C VAL A 153 -11.60 0.96 -6.84
N ILE A 154 -12.36 2.03 -6.58
CA ILE A 154 -13.54 2.38 -7.39
C ILE A 154 -13.12 2.77 -8.80
N ALA A 155 -12.16 3.69 -8.95
CA ALA A 155 -11.69 4.20 -10.23
C ALA A 155 -11.15 3.10 -11.16
N GLY A 156 -10.51 2.07 -10.60
CA GLY A 156 -10.02 0.96 -11.41
C GLY A 156 -11.05 -0.15 -11.68
N THR A 157 -12.19 -0.18 -10.98
CA THR A 157 -13.13 -1.32 -11.06
C THR A 157 -14.56 -0.93 -11.41
N ASP A 158 -14.85 0.35 -11.56
CA ASP A 158 -16.14 0.90 -11.91
C ASP A 158 -16.04 1.71 -13.20
N GLU A 159 -16.67 1.24 -14.28
CA GLU A 159 -16.63 1.88 -15.60
C GLU A 159 -17.32 3.26 -15.58
N ASP A 160 -18.22 3.50 -14.63
CA ASP A 160 -18.93 4.76 -14.46
C ASP A 160 -18.17 5.75 -13.54
N SER A 161 -16.97 5.39 -13.06
CA SER A 161 -16.16 6.28 -12.24
C SER A 161 -15.81 7.58 -12.99
N PRO A 162 -15.90 8.76 -12.35
CA PRO A 162 -15.50 10.03 -12.97
C PRO A 162 -13.99 10.16 -13.16
N HIS A 163 -13.20 9.27 -12.56
CA HIS A 163 -11.73 9.29 -12.58
C HIS A 163 -11.15 7.91 -12.93
N ASP A 164 -9.97 7.92 -13.55
CA ASP A 164 -9.16 6.72 -13.81
C ASP A 164 -8.16 6.48 -12.67
N LYS A 165 -7.80 5.22 -12.38
CA LYS A 165 -6.72 4.85 -11.45
C LYS A 165 -5.42 5.62 -11.73
N ALA A 166 -5.10 5.92 -12.99
CA ALA A 166 -3.89 6.65 -13.38
C ALA A 166 -3.88 8.11 -12.89
N GLU A 167 -5.06 8.73 -12.73
CA GLU A 167 -5.21 10.09 -12.18
C GLU A 167 -5.10 10.10 -10.65
N ILE A 168 -5.49 8.99 -10.01
CA ILE A 168 -5.48 8.83 -8.54
C ILE A 168 -4.07 8.52 -8.02
N LEU A 169 -3.29 7.70 -8.74
CA LEU A 169 -1.98 7.22 -8.29
C LEU A 169 -0.99 8.31 -7.86
N PRO A 170 -0.83 9.44 -8.59
CA PRO A 170 0.08 10.51 -8.18
C PRO A 170 -0.25 11.14 -6.81
N LEU A 171 -1.53 11.11 -6.39
CA LEU A 171 -1.94 11.68 -5.11
C LEU A 171 -1.41 10.87 -3.92
N PHE A 172 -1.17 9.57 -4.09
CA PHE A 172 -0.49 8.77 -3.05
C PHE A 172 0.96 9.22 -2.88
N GLY A 173 1.62 9.67 -3.94
CA GLY A 173 2.97 10.25 -3.85
C GLY A 173 2.99 11.50 -2.98
N GLN A 174 1.96 12.35 -3.07
CA GLN A 174 1.86 13.56 -2.24
C GLN A 174 1.70 13.20 -0.75
N LEU A 175 0.83 12.26 -0.42
CA LEU A 175 0.65 11.78 0.96
C LEU A 175 1.91 11.10 1.48
N LEU A 176 2.58 10.29 0.64
CA LEU A 176 3.86 9.69 1.02
C LEU A 176 4.91 10.75 1.33
N SER A 177 5.07 11.78 0.49
CA SER A 177 6.03 12.86 0.74
C SER A 177 5.76 13.57 2.06
N GLN A 178 4.49 13.89 2.37
CA GLN A 178 4.11 14.46 3.67
C GLN A 178 4.52 13.56 4.83
N LEU A 179 4.31 12.25 4.70
CA LEU A 179 4.69 11.31 5.72
C LEU A 179 6.22 11.24 5.90
N CYS A 180 6.97 11.17 4.81
CA CYS A 180 8.42 11.15 4.85
C CYS A 180 8.98 12.44 5.47
N GLU A 181 8.46 13.61 5.10
CA GLU A 181 8.87 14.89 5.69
C GLU A 181 8.60 14.94 7.20
N ALA A 182 7.50 14.35 7.67
CA ALA A 182 7.19 14.30 9.09
C ALA A 182 8.19 13.42 9.88
N PHE A 183 8.77 12.40 9.26
CA PHE A 183 9.73 11.49 9.88
C PHE A 183 11.20 11.82 9.59
N ASP A 184 11.50 12.60 8.54
CA ASP A 184 12.85 13.14 8.27
C ASP A 184 13.29 14.19 9.30
N ASN A 185 12.34 14.81 10.02
CA ASN A 185 12.57 15.89 10.98
C ASN A 185 12.62 15.47 12.46
N ILE A 186 12.68 14.16 12.75
CA ILE A 186 12.70 13.58 14.11
C ILE A 186 14.10 13.04 14.42
#